data_AF-A0A1Y2N673-F1
#
_entry.id   AF-A0A1Y2N673-F1
#
_cell.length_a   1.000
_cell.length_b   1.000
_cell.length_c   1.000
_cell.angle_alpha   90.00
_cell.angle_beta   90.00
_cell.angle_gamma   90.00
#
_symmetry.space_group_name_H-M   'P 1'
#
loop_
_entity.id
_entity.type
_entity.pdbx_description
1 polymer ?
#
loop_
_entity_poly.entity_id
_entity_poly.type
_entity_poly.pdbx_seq_one_letter_code
_entity_poly.pdbx_strand_id
1 'polypeptide(L)'
;MTTAAQRGTANRRKGHTAERDVAKYLRAVGYPNAERAVVTGFAAATGGRLKADPGDIAGVPFIVSVKDCATEQLGKWLDELDAMQHLNGLPDPPRLLVHKRRGKADPSRWWCWMSVAQFARLTGGASSMQAPVRMEFVAALILLADTTVEVAS
;
A
#
# COMPACT_ATOMS: atom_id res chain seq x y z
N MET A 1 -2.94 -5.68 -33.87
CA MET A 1 -3.78 -5.87 -32.67
C MET A 1 -2.97 -6.62 -31.62
N THR A 2 -2.91 -6.11 -30.38
CA THR A 2 -2.27 -6.82 -29.25
C THR A 2 -3.19 -7.94 -28.76
N THR A 3 -2.67 -9.13 -28.45
CA THR A 3 -3.47 -10.26 -27.93
C THR A 3 -3.85 -10.05 -26.47
N ALA A 4 -4.85 -10.81 -25.97
CA ALA A 4 -5.24 -10.76 -24.56
C ALA A 4 -4.08 -11.13 -23.62
N ALA A 5 -3.27 -12.14 -24.00
CA ALA A 5 -2.08 -12.53 -23.27
C ALA A 5 -1.04 -11.39 -23.19
N GLN A 6 -0.75 -10.73 -24.32
CA GLN A 6 0.17 -9.59 -24.37
C GLN A 6 -0.31 -8.42 -23.50
N ARG A 7 -1.62 -8.13 -23.48
CA ARG A 7 -2.20 -7.12 -22.58
C ARG A 7 -2.00 -7.49 -21.11
N GLY A 8 -2.23 -8.75 -20.74
CA GLY A 8 -2.01 -9.26 -19.38
C GLY A 8 -0.56 -9.10 -18.93
N THR A 9 0.39 -9.49 -19.78
CA THR A 9 1.83 -9.33 -19.51
C THR A 9 2.22 -7.86 -19.34
N ALA A 10 1.71 -6.97 -20.20
CA ALA A 10 1.98 -5.54 -20.12
C ALA A 10 1.45 -4.93 -18.82
N ASN A 11 0.21 -5.27 -18.41
CA ASN A 11 -0.39 -4.82 -17.16
C ASN A 11 0.40 -5.30 -15.93
N ARG A 12 0.83 -6.57 -15.93
CA ARG A 12 1.66 -7.10 -14.85
C ARG A 12 3.01 -6.39 -14.75
N ARG A 13 3.68 -6.15 -15.88
CA ARG A 13 4.94 -5.38 -15.93
C ARG A 13 4.73 -3.95 -15.41
N LYS A 14 3.61 -3.33 -15.76
CA LYS A 14 3.24 -1.99 -15.30
C LYS A 14 3.08 -1.95 -13.77
N GLY A 15 2.32 -2.89 -13.19
CA GLY A 15 2.20 -3.04 -11.74
C GLY A 15 3.54 -3.23 -11.04
N HIS A 16 4.34 -4.20 -11.49
CA HIS A 16 5.68 -4.45 -10.94
C HIS A 16 6.61 -3.22 -11.03
N THR A 17 6.44 -2.37 -12.04
CA THR A 17 7.22 -1.13 -12.16
C THR A 17 6.76 -0.12 -11.11
N ALA A 18 5.45 0.07 -10.97
CA ALA A 18 4.90 0.97 -9.97
C ALA A 18 5.29 0.58 -8.54
N GLU A 19 5.22 -0.71 -8.20
CA GLU A 19 5.66 -1.24 -6.90
C GLU A 19 7.15 -0.97 -6.64
N ARG A 20 8.02 -1.14 -7.66
CA ARG A 20 9.45 -0.84 -7.53
C ARG A 20 9.70 0.65 -7.34
N ASP A 21 8.97 1.50 -8.04
CA ASP A 21 9.09 2.96 -7.92
C ASP A 21 8.72 3.39 -6.49
N VAL A 22 7.64 2.84 -5.93
CA VAL A 22 7.23 3.05 -4.53
C VAL A 22 8.30 2.57 -3.55
N ALA A 23 8.80 1.33 -3.71
CA ALA A 23 9.87 0.81 -2.84
C ALA A 23 11.14 1.67 -2.90
N LYS A 24 11.54 2.11 -4.10
CA LYS A 24 12.70 2.99 -4.30
C LYS A 24 12.49 4.33 -3.60
N TYR A 25 11.30 4.92 -3.74
CA TYR A 25 10.97 6.17 -3.07
C TYR A 25 10.98 6.03 -1.55
N LEU A 26 10.37 4.97 -1.01
CA LEU A 26 10.35 4.70 0.44
C LEU A 26 11.76 4.57 1.03
N ARG A 27 12.68 3.88 0.34
CA ARG A 27 14.10 3.85 0.75
C ARG A 27 14.74 5.23 0.79
N ALA A 28 14.43 6.08 -0.18
CA ALA A 28 14.98 7.43 -0.24
C ALA A 28 14.46 8.37 0.86
N VAL A 29 13.29 8.08 1.45
CA VAL A 29 12.66 8.91 2.49
C VAL A 29 12.72 8.28 3.90
N GLY A 30 13.62 7.33 4.12
CA GLY A 30 13.95 6.84 5.47
C GLY A 30 13.49 5.43 5.82
N TYR A 31 12.95 4.67 4.86
CA TYR A 31 12.64 3.24 5.04
C TYR A 31 13.67 2.36 4.31
N PRO A 32 14.91 2.19 4.82
CA PRO A 32 16.02 1.61 4.08
C PRO A 32 15.77 0.17 3.62
N ASN A 33 14.95 -0.57 4.37
CA ASN A 33 14.60 -1.97 4.09
C ASN A 33 13.38 -2.11 3.18
N ALA A 34 12.78 -1.00 2.72
CA ALA A 34 11.59 -1.07 1.88
C ALA A 34 11.91 -1.79 0.57
N GLU A 35 11.16 -2.85 0.26
CA GLU A 35 11.30 -3.61 -0.96
C GLU A 35 9.95 -4.08 -1.49
N ARG A 36 9.87 -4.37 -2.79
CA ARG A 36 8.66 -4.95 -3.37
C ARG A 36 8.50 -6.36 -2.81
N ALA A 37 7.36 -6.65 -2.20
CA ALA A 37 7.04 -7.99 -1.74
C ALA A 37 7.02 -8.95 -2.94
N VAL A 38 7.78 -10.05 -2.84
CA VAL A 38 7.72 -11.12 -3.84
C VAL A 38 7.12 -12.33 -3.15
N VAL A 39 5.83 -12.56 -3.36
CA VAL A 39 5.22 -13.79 -2.89
C VAL A 39 5.58 -14.93 -3.85
N THR A 40 6.78 -15.50 -3.68
CA THR A 40 7.13 -16.76 -4.31
C THR A 40 6.36 -17.88 -3.60
N GLY A 41 5.45 -18.54 -4.31
CA GLY A 41 4.74 -19.72 -3.80
C GLY A 41 3.40 -19.46 -3.12
N PHE A 42 2.50 -18.69 -3.75
CA PHE A 42 1.06 -18.65 -3.43
C PHE A 42 0.33 -19.95 -3.86
N ALA A 43 1.04 -21.07 -3.81
CA ALA A 43 0.84 -22.20 -4.70
C ALA A 43 -0.58 -22.77 -4.66
N ALA A 44 -0.98 -23.35 -5.79
CA ALA A 44 -1.81 -24.55 -5.84
C ALA A 44 -1.20 -25.74 -5.06
N ALA A 45 -0.46 -25.51 -3.96
CA ALA A 45 0.34 -26.50 -3.25
C ALA A 45 0.36 -26.29 -1.72
N THR A 46 -0.63 -25.63 -1.11
CA THR A 46 -0.73 -25.70 0.36
C THR A 46 -2.19 -25.74 0.78
N GLY A 47 -2.69 -26.97 0.98
CA GLY A 47 -4.04 -27.23 1.47
C GLY A 47 -4.37 -26.44 2.74
N GLY A 48 -5.16 -25.39 2.56
CA GLY A 48 -5.97 -24.79 3.63
C GLY A 48 -5.26 -23.84 4.62
N ARG A 49 -3.99 -23.48 4.45
CA ARG A 49 -3.40 -22.38 5.25
C ARG A 49 -3.48 -21.07 4.47
N LEU A 50 -4.39 -20.20 4.88
CA LEU A 50 -4.46 -18.80 4.44
C LEU A 50 -3.12 -18.14 4.78
N LYS A 51 -2.23 -18.04 3.78
CA LYS A 51 -0.95 -17.35 3.93
C LYS A 51 -1.30 -15.87 4.05
N ALA A 52 -0.94 -15.24 5.17
CA ALA A 52 -1.16 -13.82 5.42
C ALA A 52 -0.62 -12.99 4.24
N ASP A 53 -1.42 -12.04 3.75
CA ASP A 53 -1.05 -11.12 2.67
C ASP A 53 -0.35 -9.88 3.27
N PRO A 54 0.98 -9.75 3.10
CA PRO A 54 1.74 -8.66 3.70
C PRO A 54 1.59 -7.33 2.93
N GLY A 55 0.85 -7.31 1.83
CA GLY A 55 0.80 -6.20 0.89
C GLY A 55 1.91 -6.23 -0.16
N ASP A 56 1.99 -5.16 -0.95
CA ASP A 56 2.86 -5.05 -2.14
C ASP A 56 4.30 -4.61 -1.80
N ILE A 57 4.51 -4.05 -0.60
CA ILE A 57 5.81 -3.56 -0.11
C ILE A 57 6.11 -4.18 1.26
N ALA A 58 7.28 -4.79 1.40
CA ALA A 58 7.82 -5.31 2.65
C ALA A 58 8.88 -4.37 3.24
N GLY A 59 9.28 -4.62 4.50
CA GLY A 59 10.35 -3.86 5.17
C GLY A 59 9.94 -2.46 5.64
N VAL A 60 8.64 -2.20 5.76
CA VAL A 60 8.03 -0.97 6.29
C VAL A 60 7.10 -1.30 7.47
N PRO A 61 6.86 -0.37 8.42
CA PRO A 61 6.01 -0.60 9.60
C PRO A 61 4.50 -0.45 9.32
N PHE A 62 4.09 -0.43 8.06
CA PHE A 62 2.71 -0.26 7.61
C PHE A 62 2.45 -1.12 6.37
N ILE A 63 1.19 -1.41 6.08
CA ILE A 63 0.78 -2.16 4.89
C ILE A 63 0.65 -1.18 3.73
N VAL A 64 1.18 -1.55 2.56
CA VAL A 64 1.05 -0.77 1.33
C VAL A 64 0.44 -1.64 0.24
N SER A 65 -0.61 -1.16 -0.42
CA SER A 65 -1.03 -1.71 -1.72
C SER A 65 -0.90 -0.67 -2.82
N VAL A 66 -0.30 -1.06 -3.95
CA VAL A 66 0.03 -0.16 -5.07
C VAL A 66 -0.86 -0.46 -6.27
N LYS A 67 -1.57 0.56 -6.78
CA LYS A 67 -2.41 0.45 -7.98
C LYS A 67 -1.90 1.38 -9.09
N ASP A 68 -1.72 0.83 -10.29
CA ASP A 68 -1.41 1.59 -11.51
C ASP A 68 -2.37 1.22 -12.64
N CYS A 69 -3.58 1.77 -12.58
CA CYS A 69 -4.63 1.56 -13.57
C CYS A 69 -5.38 2.87 -13.86
N ALA A 70 -6.07 2.89 -15.01
CA ALA A 70 -6.80 4.06 -15.48
C ALA A 70 -8.19 4.20 -14.83
N THR A 71 -8.82 3.07 -14.49
CA THR A 71 -10.16 3.04 -13.89
C THR A 71 -10.04 2.77 -12.40
N GLU A 72 -10.54 3.70 -11.59
CA GLU A 72 -10.57 3.59 -10.14
C GLU A 72 -11.63 2.58 -9.69
N GLN A 73 -11.24 1.63 -8.84
CA GLN A 73 -12.14 0.68 -8.18
C GLN A 73 -11.97 0.82 -6.66
N LEU A 74 -12.13 2.04 -6.18
CA LEU A 74 -11.68 2.44 -4.84
C LEU A 74 -12.30 1.58 -3.73
N GLY A 75 -13.61 1.37 -3.72
CA GLY A 75 -14.28 0.54 -2.71
C GLY A 75 -13.69 -0.86 -2.63
N LYS A 76 -13.58 -1.53 -3.78
CA LYS A 76 -12.94 -2.85 -3.89
C LYS A 76 -11.50 -2.85 -3.38
N TRP A 77 -10.70 -1.84 -3.74
CA TRP A 77 -9.30 -1.77 -3.31
C TRP A 77 -9.15 -1.53 -1.81
N LEU A 78 -10.06 -0.76 -1.20
CA LEU A 78 -10.08 -0.54 0.24
C LEU A 78 -10.53 -1.81 0.96
N ASP A 79 -11.55 -2.52 0.46
CA ASP A 79 -11.98 -3.81 1.01
C ASP A 79 -10.84 -4.85 0.95
N GLU A 80 -10.14 -4.93 -0.18
CA GLU A 80 -8.94 -5.78 -0.33
C GLU A 80 -7.85 -5.39 0.66
N LEU A 81 -7.59 -4.08 0.82
CA LEU A 81 -6.58 -3.56 1.73
C LEU A 81 -6.94 -3.83 3.19
N ASP A 82 -8.20 -3.71 3.58
CA ASP A 82 -8.69 -4.01 4.94
C ASP A 82 -8.65 -5.51 5.24
N ALA A 83 -8.84 -6.35 4.24
CA ALA A 83 -8.73 -7.80 4.36
C ALA A 83 -7.29 -8.29 4.55
N MET A 84 -6.27 -7.49 4.23
CA MET A 84 -4.87 -7.83 4.50
C MET A 84 -4.67 -7.99 6.02
N GLN A 85 -3.96 -9.03 6.43
CA GLN A 85 -3.80 -9.35 7.85
C GLN A 85 -2.33 -9.36 8.22
N HIS A 86 -2.04 -8.81 9.40
CA HIS A 86 -0.77 -8.91 10.12
C HIS A 86 0.47 -8.37 9.38
N LEU A 87 1.04 -7.31 9.93
CA LEU A 87 2.45 -7.01 9.79
C LEU A 87 3.18 -7.46 11.06
N ASN A 88 3.87 -8.59 11.03
CA ASN A 88 4.81 -9.03 12.08
C ASN A 88 4.35 -8.84 13.55
N GLY A 89 3.08 -9.15 13.86
CA GLY A 89 2.56 -9.06 15.24
C GLY A 89 2.07 -7.68 15.69
N LEU A 90 1.99 -6.69 14.79
CA LEU A 90 1.25 -5.45 15.08
C LEU A 90 -0.26 -5.71 15.04
N PRO A 91 -1.01 -5.43 16.12
CA PRO A 91 -2.44 -5.71 16.20
C PRO A 91 -3.27 -4.88 15.20
N ASP A 92 -2.77 -3.73 14.75
CA ASP A 92 -3.44 -2.90 13.72
C ASP A 92 -2.46 -1.90 13.04
N PRO A 93 -1.60 -2.37 12.12
CA PRO A 93 -0.67 -1.48 11.41
C PRO A 93 -1.42 -0.50 10.51
N PRO A 94 -0.91 0.73 10.30
CA PRO A 94 -1.46 1.64 9.30
C PRO A 94 -1.47 1.00 7.91
N ARG A 95 -2.46 1.34 7.10
CA ARG A 95 -2.70 0.78 5.76
C ARG A 95 -2.79 1.90 4.74
N LEU A 96 -1.99 1.82 3.69
CA LEU A 96 -1.88 2.84 2.66
C LEU A 96 -2.22 2.23 1.29
N LEU A 97 -3.29 2.71 0.66
CA LEU A 97 -3.55 2.44 -0.74
C LEU A 97 -2.89 3.51 -1.60
N VAL A 98 -1.79 3.16 -2.26
CA VAL A 98 -1.05 4.07 -3.13
C VAL A 98 -1.50 3.90 -4.57
N HIS A 99 -2.08 4.95 -5.14
CA HIS A 99 -2.58 4.96 -6.51
C HIS A 99 -1.79 5.92 -7.39
N LYS A 100 -1.17 5.39 -8.45
CA LYS A 100 -0.38 6.19 -9.37
C LYS A 100 -1.24 7.23 -10.08
N ARG A 101 -0.86 8.50 -9.88
CA ARG A 101 -1.50 9.63 -10.54
C ARG A 101 -1.07 9.72 -12.01
N ARG A 102 -2.03 9.80 -12.92
CA ARG A 102 -1.76 9.91 -14.37
C ARG A 102 -0.82 11.10 -14.67
N GLY A 103 0.23 10.83 -15.45
CA GLY A 103 1.22 11.84 -15.82
C GLY A 103 2.20 12.24 -14.72
N LYS A 104 2.22 11.53 -13.58
CA LYS A 104 3.19 11.75 -12.51
C LYS A 104 4.13 10.55 -12.39
N ALA A 105 5.39 10.74 -12.75
CA ALA A 105 6.42 9.71 -12.60
C ALA A 105 6.87 9.57 -11.13
N ASP A 106 6.94 10.68 -10.41
CA ASP A 106 7.39 10.75 -9.02
C ASP A 106 6.34 10.18 -8.04
N PRO A 107 6.66 9.11 -7.28
CA PRO A 107 5.77 8.52 -6.28
C PRO A 107 5.34 9.47 -5.16
N SER A 108 6.14 10.50 -4.81
CA SER A 108 5.76 11.46 -3.77
C SER A 108 4.42 12.16 -4.06
N ARG A 109 4.12 12.32 -5.35
CA ARG A 109 2.95 13.01 -5.91
C ARG A 109 1.81 12.07 -6.32
N TRP A 110 1.94 10.78 -6.00
CA TRP A 110 0.87 9.81 -6.22
C TRP A 110 -0.19 9.98 -5.15
N TRP A 111 -1.39 9.45 -5.41
CA TRP A 111 -2.45 9.49 -4.40
C TRP A 111 -2.21 8.41 -3.36
N CYS A 112 -2.49 8.74 -2.11
CA CYS A 112 -2.61 7.80 -1.03
C CYS A 112 -4.02 7.88 -0.46
N TRP A 113 -4.62 6.72 -0.22
CA TRP A 113 -5.93 6.59 0.39
C TRP A 113 -5.85 5.83 1.70
N MET A 114 -6.68 6.22 2.66
CA MET A 114 -6.93 5.55 3.94
C MET A 114 -8.36 5.86 4.41
N SER A 115 -8.85 5.19 5.44
CA SER A 115 -10.13 5.54 6.05
C SER A 115 -10.05 6.78 6.95
N VAL A 116 -11.18 7.47 7.15
CA VAL A 116 -11.30 8.54 8.17
C VAL A 116 -10.97 7.99 9.56
N ALA A 117 -11.36 6.76 9.88
CA ALA A 117 -11.01 6.10 11.15
C ALA A 117 -9.50 6.01 11.36
N GLN A 118 -8.74 5.56 10.35
CA GLN A 118 -7.28 5.53 10.42
C GLN A 118 -6.69 6.94 10.50
N PHE A 119 -7.18 7.88 9.69
CA PHE A 119 -6.70 9.27 9.73
C PHE A 119 -6.89 9.90 11.12
N ALA A 120 -8.07 9.72 11.72
CA ALA A 120 -8.36 10.18 13.08
C ALA A 120 -7.38 9.57 14.08
N ARG A 121 -7.17 8.24 14.03
CA ARG A 121 -6.19 7.56 14.90
C ARG A 121 -4.78 8.14 14.77
N LEU A 122 -4.32 8.36 13.55
CA LEU A 122 -2.98 8.91 13.27
C LEU A 122 -2.84 10.39 13.68
N THR A 123 -3.94 11.10 13.90
CA THR A 123 -3.94 12.52 14.31
C THR A 123 -4.34 12.70 15.78
N GLY A 124 -4.39 11.62 16.57
CA GLY A 124 -4.77 11.65 17.99
C GLY A 124 -6.27 11.76 18.26
N GLY A 125 -7.12 11.65 17.23
CA GLY A 125 -8.57 11.61 17.34
C GLY A 125 -9.15 10.20 17.38
N ALA A 126 -10.48 10.12 17.45
CA ALA A 126 -11.23 8.86 17.38
C ALA A 126 -12.39 8.98 16.38
N SER A 127 -12.52 7.99 15.50
CA SER A 127 -13.64 7.86 14.56
C SER A 127 -13.79 6.41 14.13
N SER A 128 -15.02 5.96 13.91
CA SER A 128 -15.34 4.66 13.29
C SER A 128 -15.71 4.77 11.81
N MET A 129 -15.62 5.99 11.24
CA MET A 129 -16.04 6.25 9.86
C MET A 129 -15.06 5.65 8.86
N GLN A 130 -15.56 4.80 7.96
CA GLN A 130 -14.76 4.16 6.90
C GLN A 130 -14.72 4.94 5.58
N ALA A 131 -15.18 6.19 5.57
CA ALA A 131 -15.11 7.03 4.39
C ALA A 131 -13.64 7.22 3.95
N PRO A 132 -13.35 7.23 2.64
CA PRO A 132 -12.00 7.38 2.15
C PRO A 132 -11.50 8.82 2.27
N VAL A 133 -10.29 8.97 2.80
CA VAL A 133 -9.50 10.20 2.78
C VAL A 133 -8.42 10.05 1.70
N ARG A 134 -8.24 11.09 0.88
CA ARG A 134 -7.18 11.16 -0.15
C ARG A 134 -6.18 12.25 0.17
N MET A 135 -4.90 11.93 0.03
CA MET A 135 -3.80 12.89 0.11
C MET A 135 -2.69 12.51 -0.88
N GLU A 136 -1.67 13.37 -1.03
CA GLU A 136 -0.44 12.96 -1.70
C GLU A 136 0.33 11.95 -0.84
N PHE A 137 1.04 11.01 -1.47
CA PHE A 137 1.72 9.94 -0.75
C PHE A 137 2.76 10.48 0.25
N VAL A 138 3.47 11.54 -0.10
CA VAL A 138 4.39 12.20 0.83
C VAL A 138 3.70 12.71 2.10
N ALA A 139 2.48 13.25 1.99
CA ALA A 139 1.74 13.75 3.15
C ALA A 139 1.33 12.61 4.09
N ALA A 140 0.96 11.45 3.54
CA ALA A 140 0.68 10.25 4.34
C ALA A 140 1.92 9.77 5.10
N LEU A 141 3.11 9.84 4.49
CA LEU A 141 4.35 9.45 5.16
C LEU A 141 4.76 10.42 6.27
N ILE A 142 4.57 11.72 6.07
CA ILE A 142 4.79 12.74 7.11
C ILE A 142 3.89 12.45 8.32
N LEU A 143 2.60 12.19 8.07
CA LEU A 143 1.64 11.84 9.12
C LEU A 143 2.09 10.60 9.91
N LEU A 144 2.65 9.59 9.25
CA LEU A 144 3.16 8.40 9.93
C LEU A 144 4.44 8.66 10.73
N ALA A 145 5.35 9.51 10.23
CA ALA A 145 6.60 9.82 10.92
C ALA A 145 6.36 10.53 12.26
N ASP A 146 5.39 11.45 12.31
CA ASP A 146 5.05 12.18 13.54
C ASP A 146 4.47 11.26 14.63
N THR A 147 3.76 10.19 14.25
CA THR A 147 3.19 9.24 15.22
C THR A 147 4.21 8.31 15.89
N THR A 148 5.39 8.14 15.29
CA THR A 148 6.45 7.27 15.86
C THR A 148 7.25 7.92 16.99
N VAL A 149 7.10 9.23 17.21
CA VAL A 149 7.85 9.97 18.25
C VAL A 149 7.27 9.75 19.65
N GLU A 150 5.99 9.41 19.79
CA GLU A 150 5.32 9.29 21.11
C GLU A 150 5.49 7.93 21.81
N VAL A 151 6.03 6.91 21.15
CA VAL A 151 6.15 5.55 21.75
C VAL A 151 7.53 5.30 22.38
N ALA A 152 8.44 6.29 22.33
CA ALA A 152 9.81 6.17 22.81
C ALA A 152 10.10 6.97 24.12
N SER A 153 9.07 7.44 24.82
CA SER A 153 9.16 8.16 26.10
C SER A 153 8.49 7.42 27.24
#